data_AF-A0AAW5YY26-F1
#
_entry.id   AF-A0AAW5YY26-F1
#
_cell.length_a   1.000
_cell.length_b   1.000
_cell.length_c   1.000
_cell.angle_alpha   90.00
_cell.angle_beta   90.00
_cell.angle_gamma   90.00
#
_symmetry.space_group_name_H-M   'P 1'
#
loop_
_entity.id
_entity.type
_entity.pdbx_description
1 polymer ?
#
loop_
_entity_poly.entity_id
_entity_poly.type
_entity_poly.pdbx_seq_one_letter_code
_entity_poly.pdbx_strand_id
1 'polypeptide(L)'
;KVPAYRQEKDLRRMGLPLDHKTVSNWHIKVCEYYLSSLYELLKKELLKLDVIHADETPYRVLDSERAKDYVWTFLSGKHAEKPIV
;
A
#
# COMPACT_ATOMS: atom_id res chain seq x y z
N LYS A 1 -1.19 -9.54 -3.77
CA LYS A 1 0.09 -9.28 -3.05
C LYS A 1 0.59 -10.58 -2.41
N VAL A 2 1.86 -10.93 -2.56
CA VAL A 2 2.44 -12.14 -1.92
C VAL A 2 2.77 -11.83 -0.45
N PRO A 3 2.30 -12.62 0.54
CA PRO A 3 2.62 -12.39 1.96
C PRO A 3 4.13 -12.46 2.24
N ALA A 4 4.64 -11.63 3.16
CA ALA A 4 6.08 -11.53 3.45
C ALA A 4 6.71 -12.85 3.92
N TYR A 5 5.99 -13.66 4.73
CA TYR A 5 6.46 -14.98 5.15
C TYR A 5 6.63 -15.96 3.96
N ARG A 6 5.84 -15.78 2.90
CA ARG A 6 5.95 -16.59 1.69
C ARG A 6 7.17 -16.17 0.88
N GLN A 7 7.44 -14.86 0.79
CA GLN A 7 8.65 -14.33 0.18
C GLN A 7 9.92 -14.82 0.92
N GLU A 8 9.91 -14.80 2.26
CA GLU A 8 11.00 -15.35 3.07
C GLU A 8 11.28 -16.83 2.75
N LYS A 9 10.24 -17.65 2.65
CA LYS A 9 10.39 -19.08 2.30
C LYS A 9 11.07 -19.26 0.94
N ASP A 10 10.70 -18.45 -0.04
CA ASP A 10 11.27 -18.53 -1.39
C ASP A 10 12.71 -17.99 -1.43
N LEU A 11 13.01 -16.90 -0.71
CA LEU A 11 14.37 -16.39 -0.57
C LEU A 11 15.31 -17.39 0.11
N ARG A 12 14.84 -18.09 1.15
CA ARG A 12 15.61 -19.17 1.79
C ARG A 12 15.92 -20.31 0.84
N ARG A 13 14.98 -20.67 -0.04
CA ARG A 13 15.22 -21.68 -1.09
C ARG A 13 16.28 -21.25 -2.09
N MET A 14 16.45 -19.94 -2.29
CA MET A 14 17.51 -19.35 -3.11
C MET A 14 18.83 -19.16 -2.35
N GLY A 15 18.93 -19.62 -1.09
CA GLY A 15 20.13 -19.48 -0.27
C GLY A 15 20.27 -18.11 0.41
N LEU A 16 19.22 -17.27 0.40
CA LEU A 16 19.21 -15.95 1.03
C LEU A 16 18.47 -16.03 2.38
N PRO A 17 19.17 -15.96 3.53
CA PRO A 17 18.56 -16.06 4.86
C PRO A 17 17.98 -14.71 5.31
N LEU A 18 17.02 -14.17 4.56
CA LEU A 18 16.33 -12.92 4.89
C LEU A 18 15.05 -13.19 5.69
N ASP A 19 14.84 -12.45 6.77
CA ASP A 19 13.63 -12.50 7.59
C ASP A 19 12.49 -11.65 6.99
N HIS A 20 11.23 -12.09 7.11
CA HIS A 20 10.06 -11.35 6.65
C HIS A 20 9.94 -9.94 7.24
N LYS A 21 10.42 -9.72 8.48
CA LYS A 21 10.44 -8.38 9.10
C LYS A 21 11.37 -7.45 8.34
N THR A 22 12.56 -7.93 7.96
CA THR A 22 13.54 -7.16 7.17
C THR A 22 12.94 -6.76 5.83
N VAL A 23 12.34 -7.71 5.11
CA VAL A 23 11.68 -7.45 3.82
C VAL A 23 10.53 -6.45 3.96
N SER A 24 9.73 -6.57 5.02
CA SER A 24 8.61 -5.66 5.27
C SER A 24 9.10 -4.23 5.58
N ASN A 25 10.14 -4.12 6.41
CA ASN A 25 10.77 -2.83 6.73
C ASN A 25 11.40 -2.18 5.49
N TRP A 26 11.98 -2.95 4.57
CA TRP A 26 12.49 -2.42 3.31
C TRP A 26 11.38 -1.87 2.43
N HIS A 27 10.24 -2.56 2.30
CA HIS A 27 9.09 -2.03 1.58
C HIS A 27 8.62 -0.69 2.16
N ILE A 28 8.52 -0.57 3.49
CA ILE A 28 8.14 0.68 4.15
C ILE A 28 9.13 1.79 3.80
N LYS A 29 10.43 1.55 3.97
CA LYS A 29 11.47 2.55 3.66
C LYS A 29 11.48 2.97 2.19
N VAL A 30 11.28 2.04 1.26
CA VAL A 30 11.20 2.37 -0.17
C VAL A 30 10.01 3.27 -0.45
N CYS A 31 8.85 2.96 0.14
CA CYS A 31 7.66 3.81 0.02
C CYS A 31 7.92 5.21 0.58
N GLU A 32 8.54 5.31 1.75
CA GLU A 32 8.84 6.59 2.41
C GLU A 32 9.87 7.42 1.64
N TYR A 33 10.98 6.81 1.22
CA TYR A 33 12.11 7.54 0.64
C TYR A 33 11.92 7.88 -0.83
N TYR A 34 11.28 7.00 -1.60
CA TYR A 34 11.22 7.14 -3.05
C TYR A 34 9.81 7.37 -3.60
N LEU A 35 8.77 6.86 -2.94
CA LEU A 35 7.40 6.94 -3.46
C LEU A 35 6.54 8.03 -2.80
N SER A 36 7.00 8.63 -1.70
CA SER A 36 6.26 9.70 -1.00
C SER A 36 5.93 10.88 -1.90
N SER A 37 6.92 11.39 -2.65
CA SER A 37 6.72 12.49 -3.60
C SER A 37 5.74 12.14 -4.72
N LEU A 38 5.77 10.90 -5.21
CA LEU A 38 4.83 10.42 -6.23
C LEU A 38 3.42 10.33 -5.66
N TYR A 39 3.27 9.76 -4.45
CA TYR A 39 2.00 9.68 -3.75
C TYR A 39 1.38 11.06 -3.55
N GLU A 40 2.14 12.05 -3.09
CA GLU A 40 1.65 13.41 -2.90
C GLU A 40 1.22 14.07 -4.22
N LEU A 41 1.93 13.79 -5.32
CA LEU A 41 1.53 14.27 -6.65
C LEU A 41 0.22 13.62 -7.10
N LEU A 42 0.10 12.29 -7.00
CA LEU A 42 -1.10 11.56 -7.37
C LEU A 42 -2.31 12.01 -6.54
N LYS A 43 -2.12 12.19 -5.23
CA LYS A 43 -3.14 12.73 -4.33
C LYS A 43 -3.60 14.13 -4.75
N LYS A 44 -2.66 15.03 -5.08
CA LYS A 44 -2.98 16.38 -5.55
C LYS A 44 -3.77 16.37 -6.86
N GLU A 45 -3.38 15.53 -7.82
CA GLU A 45 -4.12 15.42 -9.10
C GLU A 45 -5.50 14.78 -8.90
N LEU A 46 -5.60 13.76 -8.04
CA LEU A 46 -6.85 13.09 -7.73
C LEU A 46 -7.88 14.04 -7.12
N LEU A 47 -7.45 14.93 -6.22
CA LEU A 47 -8.30 15.93 -5.57
C LEU A 47 -8.79 17.06 -6.50
N LYS A 48 -8.26 17.16 -7.73
CA LYS A 48 -8.76 18.11 -8.74
C LYS A 48 -9.94 17.56 -9.54
N LEU A 49 -10.23 16.26 -9.44
CA LEU A 49 -11.33 15.64 -10.16
C LEU A 49 -12.67 16.00 -9.50
N ASP A 50 -13.69 16.23 -10.31
CA ASP A 50 -15.05 16.52 -9.83
C ASP A 50 -15.65 15.32 -9.07
N VAL A 51 -15.26 14.10 -9.45
CA VAL A 51 -15.72 12.85 -8.84
C VAL A 51 -14.54 11.90 -8.63
N ILE A 52 -14.45 11.37 -7.41
CA ILE A 52 -13.51 10.32 -7.01
C ILE A 52 -14.28 9.14 -6.42
N HIS A 53 -13.78 7.92 -6.60
CA HIS A 53 -14.31 6.74 -5.92
C HIS A 53 -13.47 6.44 -4.69
N ALA A 54 -14.14 6.01 -3.62
CA ALA A 54 -13.51 5.54 -2.41
C ALA A 54 -14.04 4.15 -2.06
N ASP A 55 -13.14 3.24 -1.72
CA ASP A 55 -13.48 1.91 -1.22
C ASP A 55 -12.96 1.73 0.21
N GLU A 56 -13.86 1.33 1.10
CA GLU A 56 -13.56 1.06 2.51
C GLU A 56 -13.28 -0.43 2.69
N THR A 57 -12.05 -0.75 3.07
CA THR A 57 -11.65 -2.13 3.36
C THR A 57 -11.45 -2.30 4.87
N PRO A 58 -12.15 -3.26 5.51
CA PRO A 58 -11.93 -3.53 6.92
C PRO A 58 -10.62 -4.29 7.15
N TYR A 59 -9.90 -3.92 8.20
CA TYR A 59 -8.64 -4.53 8.58
C TYR A 59 -8.55 -4.71 10.09
N ARG A 60 -7.78 -5.69 10.56
CA ARG A 60 -7.41 -5.81 11.97
C ARG A 60 -6.03 -5.21 12.15
N VAL A 61 -5.93 -4.05 12.81
CA VAL A 61 -4.64 -3.45 13.15
C VAL A 61 -4.15 -4.07 14.45
N LEU A 62 -2.88 -4.52 14.47
CA LEU A 62 -2.30 -5.21 15.62
C LEU A 62 -2.22 -4.31 16.87
N ASP A 63 -2.06 -3.01 16.65
CA ASP A 63 -1.90 -1.98 17.70
C ASP A 63 -3.21 -1.23 17.99
N SER A 64 -4.36 -1.76 17.55
CA SER A 64 -5.67 -1.16 17.81
C SER A 64 -6.47 -1.98 18.83
N GLU A 65 -7.00 -1.29 19.84
CA GLU A 65 -7.95 -1.87 20.80
C GLU A 65 -9.27 -2.27 20.13
N ARG A 66 -9.58 -1.70 18.96
CA ARG A 66 -10.83 -1.96 18.22
C ARG A 66 -10.74 -3.26 17.46
N ALA A 67 -11.71 -4.16 17.64
CA ALA A 67 -11.80 -5.44 16.94
C ALA A 67 -11.73 -5.32 15.40
N LYS A 68 -12.08 -4.16 14.85
CA LYS A 68 -12.12 -3.88 13.41
C LYS A 68 -11.78 -2.41 13.17
N ASP A 69 -10.77 -2.19 12.34
CA ASP A 69 -10.37 -0.89 11.80
C ASP A 69 -10.70 -0.85 10.31
N TYR A 70 -10.58 0.33 9.71
CA TYR A 70 -10.94 0.55 8.31
C TYR A 70 -9.85 1.36 7.62
N VAL A 71 -9.55 0.98 6.38
CA VAL A 71 -8.62 1.70 5.50
C VAL A 71 -9.38 2.09 4.25
N TRP A 72 -9.15 3.31 3.79
CA TRP A 72 -9.77 3.86 2.59
C TRP A 72 -8.77 3.85 1.44
N THR A 73 -9.22 3.37 0.29
CA THR A 73 -8.50 3.50 -0.98
C THR A 73 -9.28 4.44 -1.89
N PHE A 74 -8.56 5.23 -2.69
CA PHE A 74 -9.17 6.22 -3.58
C PHE A 74 -8.69 6.03 -4.99
N LEU A 75 -9.58 6.17 -5.97
CA LEU A 75 -9.24 6.13 -7.38
C LEU A 75 -10.04 7.16 -8.18
N SER A 76 -9.51 7.51 -9.35
CA SER A 76 -10.19 8.39 -10.29
C SER A 76 -11.45 7.73 -10.85
N GLY A 77 -12.43 8.53 -11.25
CA GLY A 77 -13.58 8.06 -12.03
C GLY A 77 -13.17 7.35 -13.33
N LYS A 78 -14.01 6.42 -13.81
CA LYS A 78 -13.78 5.67 -15.06
C LYS A 78 -13.53 6.56 -16.29
N HIS A 79 -14.10 7.76 -16.27
CA HIS A 79 -14.02 8.74 -17.37
C HIS A 79 -13.00 9.86 -17.11
N ALA A 80 -12.16 9.74 -16.08
CA ALA A 80 -11.08 10.69 -15.88
C ALA A 80 -10.10 10.62 -17.06
N GLU A 81 -9.71 11.78 -17.59
CA GLU A 81 -8.74 11.89 -18.69
C GLU A 81 -7.40 11.24 -18.33
N LYS A 82 -7.00 11.34 -17.05
CA LYS A 82 -5.79 10.74 -16.49
C LYS A 82 -6.19 9.81 -15.34
N PRO A 83 -6.19 8.48 -15.54
CA PRO A 83 -6.57 7.55 -14.49
C PRO A 83 -5.50 7.47 -13.39
N ILE A 84 -5.95 7.47 -12.13
CA ILE A 84 -5.12 7.39 -10.92
C ILE A 84 -5.73 6.32 -9.99
N VAL A 85 -4.88 5.45 -9.45
CA VAL A 85 -5.20 4.37 -8.48
C VAL A 85 -4.19 4.41 -7.34
#